data_AF-A0A7W6GFA6-F1
#
_entry.id   AF-A0A7W6GFA6-F1
#
_cell.length_a   1.000
_cell.length_b   1.000
_cell.length_c   1.000
_cell.angle_alpha   90.00
_cell.angle_beta   90.00
_cell.angle_gamma   90.00
#
_symmetry.space_group_name_H-M   'P 1'
#
loop_
_entity.id
_entity.type
_entity.pdbx_description
1 polymer ?
#
loop_
_entity_poly.entity_id
_entity_poly.type
_entity_poly.pdbx_seq_one_letter_code
_entity_poly.pdbx_strand_id
1 'polypeptide(L)'
;MMRRFVRGLANATALCAIGFPSAVAAQSAPSAEWRTAQYYERERRGEGRPYGHRPGYGEERRSVRFHVGQSVLARSAGGPRYFPGVVTRVDGDTLTVFYASSLTERRPAWQVRPYDWRNGDRVWCFPGRRPGAPLAPARIERLDVPGANTAMTVRYDNGGVERTTSAWCHSR
;
A
#
# COMPACT_ATOMS: atom_id res chain seq x y z
N MET A 1 26.71 -32.25 40.36
CA MET A 1 27.83 -33.04 39.81
C MET A 1 28.15 -32.56 38.40
N MET A 2 29.42 -32.17 38.22
CA MET A 2 30.25 -32.08 37.00
C MET A 2 29.63 -31.90 35.61
N ARG A 3 29.96 -30.75 35.00
CA ARG A 3 30.22 -30.60 33.57
C ARG A 3 31.57 -31.24 33.22
N ARG A 4 31.73 -31.80 32.00
CA ARG A 4 32.79 -31.47 30.99
C ARG A 4 32.89 -32.52 29.86
N PHE A 5 32.98 -31.96 28.63
CA PHE A 5 33.82 -32.29 27.45
C PHE A 5 33.98 -33.73 26.95
N VAL A 6 33.85 -33.92 25.62
CA VAL A 6 34.95 -34.35 24.73
C VAL A 6 34.75 -33.77 23.31
N ARG A 7 35.85 -33.26 22.71
CA ARG A 7 36.00 -32.85 21.29
C ARG A 7 36.38 -34.06 20.42
N GLY A 8 35.94 -34.12 19.16
CA GLY A 8 36.43 -35.07 18.16
C GLY A 8 36.82 -34.35 16.86
N LEU A 9 38.07 -34.55 16.44
CA LEU A 9 38.77 -33.92 15.32
C LEU A 9 38.70 -34.77 14.03
N ALA A 10 38.52 -34.07 12.90
CA ALA A 10 39.31 -34.11 11.66
C ALA A 10 39.36 -35.34 10.70
N ASN A 11 39.54 -34.94 9.42
CA ASN A 11 40.19 -35.59 8.28
C ASN A 11 39.36 -36.49 7.36
N ALA A 12 39.25 -36.09 6.08
CA ALA A 12 39.99 -36.74 5.00
C ALA A 12 39.81 -35.98 3.66
N THR A 13 40.96 -35.72 3.04
CA THR A 13 41.20 -35.14 1.73
C THR A 13 40.92 -36.17 0.62
N ALA A 14 40.31 -35.77 -0.49
CA ALA A 14 40.43 -36.49 -1.77
C ALA A 14 40.37 -35.52 -2.96
N LEU A 15 41.47 -35.50 -3.71
CA LEU A 15 41.70 -34.80 -4.97
C LEU A 15 41.45 -35.75 -6.15
N CYS A 16 40.83 -35.25 -7.22
CA CYS A 16 41.07 -35.52 -8.66
C CYS A 16 40.12 -34.61 -9.45
N ALA A 17 40.58 -33.54 -10.14
CA ALA A 17 41.01 -33.52 -11.55
C ALA A 17 39.90 -34.11 -12.48
N ILE A 18 39.42 -33.49 -13.57
CA ILE A 18 40.10 -32.99 -14.77
C ILE A 18 39.08 -32.14 -15.60
N GLY A 19 39.50 -31.05 -16.27
CA GLY A 19 39.03 -30.76 -17.65
C GLY A 19 38.15 -29.53 -17.98
N PHE A 20 38.79 -28.36 -18.17
CA PHE A 20 38.64 -27.38 -19.28
C PHE A 20 37.29 -26.70 -19.65
N PRO A 21 37.31 -25.52 -20.32
CA PRO A 21 36.52 -24.37 -19.95
C PRO A 21 35.42 -24.08 -20.97
N SER A 22 34.34 -23.44 -20.53
CA SER A 22 33.49 -22.66 -21.41
C SER A 22 33.35 -21.27 -20.82
N ALA A 23 34.18 -20.38 -21.33
CA ALA A 23 34.00 -18.95 -21.19
C ALA A 23 32.65 -18.58 -21.82
N VAL A 24 31.62 -18.39 -20.99
CA VAL A 24 30.48 -17.58 -21.39
C VAL A 24 30.82 -16.16 -20.95
N ALA A 25 31.23 -15.36 -21.93
CA ALA A 25 31.34 -13.93 -21.81
C ALA A 25 30.00 -13.37 -21.32
N ALA A 26 29.94 -13.01 -20.03
CA ALA A 26 28.91 -12.12 -19.52
C ALA A 26 29.18 -10.74 -20.11
N GLN A 27 28.59 -10.50 -21.28
CA GLN A 27 28.55 -9.19 -21.90
C GLN A 27 27.88 -8.24 -20.91
N SER A 28 28.64 -7.24 -20.51
CA SER A 28 28.19 -6.05 -19.79
C SER A 28 26.91 -5.53 -20.45
N ALA A 29 25.81 -5.59 -19.72
CA ALA A 29 24.55 -5.01 -20.16
C ALA A 29 24.77 -3.49 -20.38
N PRO A 30 24.49 -2.95 -21.58
CA PRO A 30 24.58 -1.51 -21.81
C PRO A 30 23.56 -0.78 -20.93
N SER A 31 23.98 0.39 -20.47
CA SER A 31 23.28 1.30 -19.57
C SER A 31 21.82 1.56 -19.99
N ALA A 32 20.98 1.70 -18.98
CA ALA A 32 19.54 1.92 -19.03
C ALA A 32 19.15 3.33 -19.54
N GLU A 33 19.64 3.75 -20.71
CA GLU A 33 19.43 5.12 -21.22
C GLU A 33 18.71 5.21 -22.57
N TRP A 34 18.37 4.10 -23.25
CA TRP A 34 17.74 4.18 -24.58
C TRP A 34 16.28 3.70 -24.68
N ARG A 35 15.62 3.37 -23.56
CA ARG A 35 14.19 2.96 -23.58
C ARG A 35 13.18 4.11 -23.60
N THR A 36 13.63 5.35 -23.41
CA THR A 36 12.73 6.52 -23.31
C THR A 36 12.49 7.20 -24.66
N ALA A 37 13.41 7.09 -25.62
CA ALA A 37 13.30 7.79 -26.90
C ALA A 37 12.29 7.17 -27.88
N GLN A 38 12.20 5.83 -27.94
CA GLN A 38 11.24 5.16 -28.83
C GLN A 38 9.77 5.28 -28.37
N TYR A 39 9.55 5.59 -27.10
CA TYR A 39 8.21 5.76 -26.55
C TYR A 39 7.57 7.08 -27.01
N TYR A 40 8.34 8.15 -27.20
CA TYR A 40 7.81 9.47 -27.61
C TYR A 40 7.61 9.63 -29.13
N GLU A 41 8.31 8.88 -29.97
CA GLU A 41 8.15 9.00 -31.44
C GLU A 41 6.90 8.30 -31.98
N ARG A 42 6.38 7.29 -31.25
CA ARG A 42 5.19 6.53 -31.66
C ARG A 42 3.89 7.33 -31.51
N GLU A 43 3.80 8.26 -30.55
CA GLU A 43 2.64 9.14 -30.36
C GLU A 43 2.51 10.21 -31.44
N ARG A 44 3.60 10.55 -32.14
CA ARG A 44 3.61 11.56 -33.23
C ARG A 44 2.98 11.08 -34.54
N ARG A 45 2.88 9.77 -34.76
CA ARG A 45 2.44 9.22 -36.06
C ARG A 45 0.97 8.87 -36.15
N GLY A 46 0.18 9.03 -35.08
CA GLY A 46 -1.29 8.95 -35.16
C GLY A 46 -1.85 7.62 -35.71
N GLU A 47 -1.07 6.53 -35.70
CA GLU A 47 -1.45 5.24 -36.29
C GLU A 47 -1.42 4.15 -35.23
N GLY A 48 -2.55 4.00 -34.55
CA GLY A 48 -2.86 2.89 -33.65
C GLY A 48 -4.32 2.51 -33.80
N ARG A 49 -4.59 1.51 -34.63
CA ARG A 49 -5.92 0.94 -34.89
C ARG A 49 -6.57 0.34 -33.63
N PRO A 50 -7.92 0.23 -33.62
CA PRO A 50 -8.73 0.26 -32.42
C PRO A 50 -8.73 -1.10 -31.73
N TYR A 51 -8.36 -1.10 -30.44
CA TYR A 51 -8.77 -2.20 -29.58
C TYR A 51 -10.27 -2.08 -29.32
N GLY A 52 -10.95 -3.17 -29.66
CA GLY A 52 -12.40 -3.33 -29.70
C GLY A 52 -13.15 -2.62 -28.59
N HIS A 53 -14.17 -1.90 -29.04
CA HIS A 53 -15.33 -1.50 -28.28
C HIS A 53 -15.86 -2.67 -27.45
N ARG A 54 -15.59 -2.64 -26.14
CA ARG A 54 -16.28 -3.45 -25.14
C ARG A 54 -17.29 -2.52 -24.47
N PRO A 55 -18.60 -2.74 -24.59
CA PRO A 55 -19.60 -1.84 -24.03
C PRO A 55 -19.60 -2.01 -22.50
N GLY A 56 -19.50 -0.88 -21.77
CA GLY A 56 -19.74 -0.84 -20.33
C GLY A 56 -18.66 -0.21 -19.44
N TYR A 57 -17.99 0.86 -19.87
CA TYR A 57 -17.32 1.79 -18.94
C TYR A 57 -17.39 3.24 -19.44
N GLY A 58 -18.61 3.66 -19.81
CA GLY A 58 -18.97 5.07 -19.80
C GLY A 58 -19.22 5.52 -18.35
N GLU A 59 -18.21 5.46 -17.48
CA GLU A 59 -18.19 6.30 -16.29
C GLU A 59 -17.04 7.28 -16.51
N GLU A 60 -17.39 8.37 -17.18
CA GLU A 60 -16.85 9.70 -16.92
C GLU A 60 -16.04 9.70 -15.62
N ARG A 61 -14.72 9.91 -15.70
CA ARG A 61 -13.94 10.29 -14.52
C ARG A 61 -14.51 11.63 -14.05
N ARG A 62 -15.65 11.58 -13.36
CA ARG A 62 -16.17 12.70 -12.59
C ARG A 62 -14.99 13.09 -11.74
N SER A 63 -14.46 14.28 -11.98
CA SER A 63 -13.54 14.92 -11.05
C SER A 63 -14.22 14.77 -9.69
N VAL A 64 -13.71 13.90 -8.82
CA VAL A 64 -14.33 13.69 -7.52
C VAL A 64 -14.18 15.01 -6.79
N ARG A 65 -15.26 15.79 -6.77
CA ARG A 65 -15.29 17.07 -6.08
C ARG A 65 -15.59 16.78 -4.62
N PHE A 66 -14.62 17.04 -3.78
CA PHE A 66 -14.80 16.93 -2.34
C PHE A 66 -15.59 18.13 -1.82
N HIS A 67 -16.34 17.93 -0.75
CA HIS A 67 -17.08 18.98 -0.06
C HIS A 67 -16.83 18.94 1.45
N VAL A 68 -17.02 20.08 2.12
CA VAL A 68 -16.87 20.18 3.58
C VAL A 68 -17.88 19.26 4.27
N GLY A 69 -17.43 18.55 5.31
CA GLY A 69 -18.20 17.53 6.03
C GLY A 69 -18.11 16.13 5.44
N GLN A 70 -17.55 15.96 4.24
CA GLN A 70 -17.41 14.65 3.62
C GLN A 70 -16.39 13.79 4.37
N SER A 71 -16.79 12.55 4.71
CA SER A 71 -15.84 11.52 5.16
C SER A 71 -14.98 11.04 4.00
N VAL A 72 -13.67 11.02 4.22
CA VAL A 72 -12.65 10.68 3.22
C VAL A 72 -11.59 9.76 3.81
N LEU A 73 -10.79 9.20 2.92
CA LEU A 73 -9.54 8.51 3.24
C LEU A 73 -8.40 9.32 2.63
N ALA A 74 -7.46 9.80 3.44
CA ALA A 74 -6.38 10.70 3.02
C ALA A 74 -5.01 10.22 3.48
N ARG A 75 -3.97 10.52 2.70
CA ARG A 75 -2.58 10.21 3.07
C ARG A 75 -2.01 11.26 4.04
N SER A 76 -1.87 10.91 5.31
CA SER A 76 -1.18 11.78 6.29
C SER A 76 0.31 11.87 5.97
N ALA A 77 0.85 13.08 6.07
CA ALA A 77 2.23 13.44 5.73
C ALA A 77 2.70 12.96 4.33
N GLY A 78 1.77 12.65 3.41
CA GLY A 78 2.10 12.10 2.09
C GLY A 78 2.55 10.63 2.11
N GLY A 79 2.40 9.95 3.25
CA GLY A 79 2.76 8.54 3.40
C GLY A 79 1.96 7.60 2.50
N PRO A 80 2.35 6.31 2.42
CA PRO A 80 1.76 5.36 1.49
C PRO A 80 0.39 4.82 1.93
N ARG A 81 -0.12 5.23 3.10
CA ARG A 81 -1.34 4.69 3.71
C ARG A 81 -2.42 5.75 3.76
N TYR A 82 -3.66 5.31 3.62
CA TYR A 82 -4.82 6.17 3.76
C TYR A 82 -5.44 6.03 5.14
N PHE A 83 -5.63 7.17 5.77
CA PHE A 83 -6.21 7.35 7.09
C PHE A 83 -7.59 7.98 6.97
N PRO A 84 -8.54 7.57 7.81
CA PRO A 84 -9.88 8.13 7.79
C PRO A 84 -9.90 9.55 8.36
N GLY A 85 -10.68 10.43 7.73
CA GLY A 85 -10.81 11.84 8.11
C GLY A 85 -12.05 12.49 7.53
N VAL A 86 -12.26 13.76 7.89
CA VAL A 86 -13.36 14.60 7.40
C VAL A 86 -12.77 15.84 6.72
N VAL A 87 -13.29 16.21 5.55
CA VAL A 87 -12.91 17.45 4.89
C VAL A 87 -13.47 18.63 5.67
N THR A 88 -12.62 19.52 6.15
CA THR A 88 -13.02 20.74 6.88
C THR A 88 -12.92 22.01 6.05
N ARG A 89 -12.16 21.98 4.95
CA ARG A 89 -12.02 23.10 4.00
C ARG A 89 -11.63 22.60 2.61
N VAL A 90 -12.08 23.30 1.57
CA VAL A 90 -11.75 23.06 0.16
C VAL A 90 -11.20 24.36 -0.45
N ASP A 91 -9.97 24.34 -0.93
CA ASP A 91 -9.29 25.46 -1.59
C ASP A 91 -8.74 24.99 -2.95
N GLY A 92 -9.57 25.05 -4.01
CA GLY A 92 -9.22 24.51 -5.32
C GLY A 92 -8.90 23.00 -5.24
N ASP A 93 -7.68 22.63 -5.63
CA ASP A 93 -7.18 21.24 -5.57
C ASP A 93 -6.54 20.86 -4.23
N THR A 94 -6.66 21.70 -3.20
CA THR A 94 -6.16 21.43 -1.84
C THR A 94 -7.31 21.29 -0.86
N LEU A 95 -7.25 20.28 0.00
CA LEU A 95 -8.24 19.98 1.03
C LEU A 95 -7.60 20.08 2.41
N THR A 96 -8.27 20.71 3.37
CA THR A 96 -7.93 20.53 4.78
C THR A 96 -8.72 19.33 5.30
N VAL A 97 -8.02 18.35 5.84
CA VAL A 97 -8.58 17.11 6.38
C VAL A 97 -8.34 17.05 7.88
N PHE A 98 -9.41 16.91 8.65
CA PHE A 98 -9.38 16.54 10.07
C PHE A 98 -9.41 15.02 10.18
N TYR A 99 -8.26 14.41 10.47
CA TYR A 99 -8.14 12.98 10.65
C TYR A 99 -8.81 12.53 11.94
N ALA A 100 -9.29 11.30 11.95
CA ALA A 100 -9.86 10.69 13.14
C ALA A 100 -8.87 10.53 14.30
N SER A 101 -7.57 10.61 14.03
CA SER A 101 -6.49 10.71 15.01
C SER A 101 -6.34 12.09 15.64
N SER A 102 -7.28 13.02 15.43
CA SER A 102 -7.27 14.44 15.85
C SER A 102 -6.22 15.34 15.19
N LEU A 103 -5.49 14.81 14.21
CA LEU A 103 -4.54 15.59 13.41
C LEU A 103 -5.26 16.36 12.29
N THR A 104 -4.83 17.58 11.98
CA THR A 104 -5.32 18.35 10.85
C THR A 104 -4.20 18.64 9.87
N GLU A 105 -4.40 18.36 8.58
CA GLU A 105 -3.41 18.67 7.54
C GLU A 105 -4.08 19.16 6.25
N ARG A 106 -3.34 19.95 5.47
CA ARG A 106 -3.69 20.30 4.08
C ARG A 106 -3.09 19.27 3.14
N ARG A 107 -3.90 18.58 2.33
CA ARG A 107 -3.49 17.57 1.35
C ARG A 107 -4.00 17.94 -0.05
N PRO A 108 -3.23 17.67 -1.10
CA PRO A 108 -3.75 17.82 -2.46
C PRO A 108 -4.81 16.75 -2.73
N ALA A 109 -5.81 17.06 -3.56
CA ALA A 109 -6.96 16.21 -3.81
C ALA A 109 -6.59 14.81 -4.31
N TRP A 110 -5.49 14.65 -5.06
CA TRP A 110 -5.01 13.34 -5.52
C TRP A 110 -4.49 12.42 -4.40
N GLN A 111 -4.20 12.96 -3.21
CA GLN A 111 -3.86 12.19 -2.00
C GLN A 111 -5.09 11.84 -1.15
N VAL A 112 -6.28 12.19 -1.61
CA VAL A 112 -7.54 11.98 -0.91
C VAL A 112 -8.47 11.17 -1.81
N ARG A 113 -9.21 10.23 -1.22
CA ARG A 113 -10.28 9.50 -1.91
C ARG A 113 -11.56 9.55 -1.07
N PRO A 114 -12.74 9.35 -1.67
CA PRO A 114 -13.97 9.13 -0.91
C PRO A 114 -13.78 8.02 0.12
N TYR A 115 -14.41 8.14 1.27
CA TYR A 115 -14.45 7.03 2.21
C TYR A 115 -15.23 5.88 1.60
N ASP A 116 -14.57 4.74 1.42
CA ASP A 116 -15.10 3.59 0.69
C ASP A 116 -15.06 2.28 1.51
N TRP A 117 -14.61 2.32 2.77
CA TRP A 117 -14.53 1.12 3.61
C TRP A 117 -15.90 0.49 3.89
N ARG A 118 -15.93 -0.84 3.83
CA ARG A 118 -17.10 -1.71 4.00
C ARG A 118 -16.73 -2.96 4.81
N ASN A 119 -17.75 -3.70 5.25
CA ASN A 119 -17.55 -5.02 5.83
C ASN A 119 -16.82 -5.93 4.83
N GLY A 120 -15.82 -6.66 5.32
CA GLY A 120 -14.93 -7.53 4.54
C GLY A 120 -13.64 -6.87 4.07
N ASP A 121 -13.58 -5.53 4.06
CA ASP A 121 -12.43 -4.80 3.54
C ASP A 121 -11.16 -5.02 4.36
N ARG A 122 -10.04 -4.93 3.65
CA ARG A 122 -8.70 -5.13 4.21
C ARG A 122 -8.21 -3.85 4.84
N VAL A 123 -7.88 -3.94 6.13
CA VAL A 123 -7.30 -2.85 6.91
C VAL A 123 -6.08 -3.32 7.69
N TRP A 124 -5.30 -2.37 8.17
CA TRP A 124 -4.22 -2.59 9.12
C TRP A 124 -4.48 -1.72 10.33
N CYS A 125 -4.52 -2.32 11.51
CA CYS A 125 -4.90 -1.63 12.73
C CYS A 125 -3.81 -1.75 13.79
N PHE A 126 -3.79 -0.83 14.74
CA PHE A 126 -2.96 -0.89 15.94
C PHE A 126 -3.63 -1.78 17.00
N PRO A 127 -3.10 -2.99 17.30
CA PRO A 127 -3.74 -3.90 18.23
C PRO A 127 -3.82 -3.34 19.65
N GLY A 128 -5.02 -3.43 20.23
CA GLY A 128 -5.29 -2.89 21.57
C GLY A 128 -5.17 -1.37 21.67
N ARG A 129 -5.29 -0.66 20.53
CA ARG A 129 -5.27 0.82 20.46
C ARG A 129 -4.01 1.44 21.09
N ARG A 130 -2.85 0.84 20.81
CA ARG A 130 -1.56 1.33 21.30
C ARG A 130 -0.80 2.05 20.19
N PRO A 131 -0.64 3.39 20.26
CA PRO A 131 0.22 4.11 19.34
C PRO A 131 1.64 3.52 19.36
N GLY A 132 2.26 3.38 18.18
CA GLY A 132 3.61 2.84 18.05
C GLY A 132 3.72 1.30 18.07
N ALA A 133 2.64 0.57 18.36
CA ALA A 133 2.63 -0.87 18.15
C ALA A 133 2.77 -1.19 16.65
N PRO A 134 3.39 -2.33 16.28
CA PRO A 134 3.35 -2.80 14.91
C PRO A 134 1.90 -2.97 14.44
N LEU A 135 1.63 -2.50 13.22
CA LEU A 135 0.33 -2.62 12.59
C LEU A 135 0.06 -4.08 12.24
N ALA A 136 -1.08 -4.59 12.68
CA ALA A 136 -1.50 -5.94 12.35
C ALA A 136 -2.52 -5.91 11.20
N PRO A 137 -2.38 -6.80 10.20
CA PRO A 137 -3.38 -6.95 9.16
C PRO A 137 -4.69 -7.53 9.73
N ALA A 138 -5.81 -7.00 9.25
CA ALA A 138 -7.14 -7.40 9.67
C ALA A 138 -8.16 -7.29 8.53
N ARG A 139 -9.39 -7.74 8.81
CA ARG A 139 -10.58 -7.47 8.00
C ARG A 139 -11.64 -6.80 8.87
N ILE A 140 -12.39 -5.89 8.28
CA ILE A 140 -13.56 -5.29 8.93
C ILE A 140 -14.64 -6.36 9.01
N GLU A 141 -14.90 -6.90 10.21
CA GLU A 141 -15.97 -7.87 10.42
C GLU A 141 -17.33 -7.16 10.52
N ARG A 142 -17.35 -5.99 11.18
CA ARG A 142 -18.52 -5.12 11.27
C ARG A 142 -18.12 -3.66 11.28
N LEU A 143 -18.77 -2.85 10.46
CA LEU A 143 -18.70 -1.40 10.40
C LEU A 143 -20.08 -0.86 10.75
N ASP A 144 -20.17 -0.02 11.78
CA ASP A 144 -21.48 0.45 12.22
C ASP A 144 -22.05 1.49 11.25
N VAL A 145 -21.38 2.63 11.09
CA VAL A 145 -21.72 3.67 10.08
C VAL A 145 -20.46 4.09 9.33
N PRO A 146 -20.35 3.99 8.00
CA PRO A 146 -19.15 4.41 7.28
C PRO A 146 -18.74 5.85 7.61
N GLY A 147 -17.49 6.07 8.01
CA GLY A 147 -17.01 7.42 8.33
C GLY A 147 -15.69 7.48 9.09
N ALA A 148 -15.23 8.71 9.33
CA ALA A 148 -13.90 8.99 9.84
C ALA A 148 -13.59 8.36 11.20
N ASN A 149 -14.51 8.42 12.16
CA ASN A 149 -14.32 7.92 13.54
C ASN A 149 -15.50 7.05 13.97
N THR A 150 -15.78 6.02 13.19
CA THR A 150 -16.90 5.11 13.44
C THR A 150 -16.46 3.87 14.22
N ALA A 151 -17.39 3.33 15.01
CA ALA A 151 -17.17 2.06 15.69
C ALA A 151 -17.14 0.91 14.69
N MET A 152 -16.24 -0.04 14.94
CA MET A 152 -16.08 -1.23 14.12
C MET A 152 -15.60 -2.42 14.95
N THR A 153 -15.87 -3.62 14.44
CA THR A 153 -15.23 -4.85 14.87
C THR A 153 -14.31 -5.32 13.76
N VAL A 154 -13.06 -5.60 14.10
CA VAL A 154 -12.05 -6.12 13.17
C VAL A 154 -11.64 -7.52 13.60
N ARG A 155 -11.37 -8.37 12.61
CA ARG A 155 -10.76 -9.69 12.79
C ARG A 155 -9.35 -9.66 12.22
N TYR A 156 -8.36 -9.80 13.08
CA TYR A 156 -6.97 -9.91 12.71
C TYR A 156 -6.69 -11.27 12.05
N ASP A 157 -5.65 -11.31 11.22
CA ASP A 157 -5.25 -12.55 10.53
C ASP A 157 -4.78 -13.65 11.49
N ASN A 158 -4.37 -13.30 12.70
CA ASN A 158 -4.01 -14.25 13.76
C ASN A 158 -5.24 -14.83 14.50
N GLY A 159 -6.46 -14.53 14.03
CA GLY A 159 -7.72 -14.99 14.63
C GLY A 159 -8.26 -14.09 15.74
N GLY A 160 -7.49 -13.10 16.20
CA GLY A 160 -7.96 -12.15 17.21
C GLY A 160 -9.11 -11.28 16.70
N VAL A 161 -10.09 -10.99 17.55
CA VAL A 161 -11.20 -10.07 17.25
C VAL A 161 -11.15 -8.90 18.21
N GLU A 162 -11.27 -7.69 17.70
CA GLU A 162 -11.23 -6.47 18.50
C GLU A 162 -12.34 -5.50 18.10
N ARG A 163 -13.04 -4.93 19.10
CA ARG A 163 -13.86 -3.73 18.91
C ARG A 163 -12.99 -2.49 19.03
N THR A 164 -13.05 -1.64 18.02
CA THR A 164 -12.22 -0.43 17.90
C THR A 164 -12.97 0.64 17.12
N THR A 165 -12.29 1.73 16.76
CA THR A 165 -12.80 2.71 15.81
C THR A 165 -11.91 2.78 14.57
N SER A 166 -12.45 3.30 13.47
CA SER A 166 -11.69 3.55 12.23
C SER A 166 -10.42 4.36 12.45
N ALA A 167 -10.36 5.21 13.49
CA ALA A 167 -9.19 6.01 13.85
C ALA A 167 -7.92 5.18 14.11
N TRP A 168 -8.07 3.92 14.50
CA TRP A 168 -6.97 3.01 14.84
C TRP A 168 -6.52 2.15 13.67
N CYS A 169 -7.09 2.37 12.49
CA CYS A 169 -6.87 1.57 11.29
C CYS A 169 -6.49 2.45 10.10
N HIS A 170 -5.88 1.83 9.10
CA HIS A 170 -5.61 2.46 7.81
C HIS A 170 -5.64 1.44 6.67
N SER A 171 -5.69 1.95 5.45
CA SER A 171 -5.68 1.16 4.20
C SER A 171 -4.47 1.51 3.33
N ARG A 172 -4.23 0.71 2.28
CA ARG A 172 -3.27 1.05 1.23
C ARG A 172 -3.93 1.88 0.14
#